data_AF-A0A2A6LT70-F1
#
_entry.id   AF-A0A2A6LT70-F1
#
_cell.length_a   1.000
_cell.length_b   1.000
_cell.length_c   1.000
_cell.angle_alpha   90.00
_cell.angle_beta   90.00
_cell.angle_gamma   90.00
#
_symmetry.space_group_name_H-M   'P 1'
#
loop_
_entity.id
_entity.type
_entity.pdbx_description
1 polymer ?
#
loop_
_entity_poly.entity_id
_entity_poly.type
_entity_poly.pdbx_seq_one_letter_code
_entity_poly.pdbx_strand_id
1 'polypeptide(L)'
;MNEANDSFRDNSGAVVRPPIAWVLAGAVGFLLDGVFPLPFLPPAMPATWLGAILFLAGLALLIWAATTFRRAGTHIQTVQPTTTIVEEGPYRYSRNPIYVGMLLGLIGLALGFDSLWLLIMLVPFYLVIRYGVIAREEAYLERKFGDVYRAYKTRVRRWL
;
A
#
# COMPACT_ATOMS: atom_id res chain seq x y z
N MET A 1 9.28 -16.52 33.98
CA MET A 1 9.04 -16.71 32.53
C MET A 1 9.25 -15.33 31.90
N ASN A 2 10.31 -15.15 31.10
CA ASN A 2 10.93 -13.85 30.83
C ASN A 2 10.10 -12.93 29.89
N GLU A 3 9.73 -11.75 30.40
CA GLU A 3 9.09 -10.65 29.65
C GLU A 3 9.93 -10.17 28.44
N ALA A 4 11.24 -10.40 28.46
CA ALA A 4 12.15 -10.06 27.36
C ALA A 4 11.96 -10.91 26.09
N ASN A 5 11.22 -12.03 26.16
CA ASN A 5 11.01 -12.92 25.00
C ASN A 5 9.71 -12.63 24.24
N ASP A 6 8.78 -11.86 24.81
CA ASP A 6 7.52 -11.49 24.17
C ASP A 6 7.67 -10.30 23.22
N SER A 7 8.66 -9.42 23.43
CA SER A 7 8.93 -8.27 22.55
C SER A 7 9.44 -8.68 21.16
N PHE A 8 10.07 -9.85 21.02
CA PHE A 8 10.57 -10.36 19.73
C PHE A 8 9.46 -10.96 18.84
N ARG A 9 8.24 -11.14 19.36
CA ARG A 9 7.07 -11.65 18.63
C ARG A 9 6.02 -10.59 18.31
N ASP A 10 6.32 -9.30 18.51
CA ASP A 10 5.39 -8.20 18.25
C ASP A 10 5.48 -7.73 16.79
N ASN A 11 5.27 -8.64 15.84
CA ASN A 11 5.23 -8.32 14.41
C ASN A 11 3.96 -8.88 13.77
N SER A 12 3.50 -8.20 12.71
CA SER A 12 2.32 -8.63 11.97
C SER A 12 2.52 -9.95 11.21
N GLY A 13 3.76 -10.45 11.11
CA GLY A 13 4.10 -11.60 10.27
C GLY A 13 3.85 -11.36 8.79
N ALA A 14 3.93 -10.12 8.30
CA ALA A 14 3.75 -9.79 6.89
C ALA A 14 4.71 -10.61 6.01
N VAL A 15 4.17 -11.26 4.97
CA VAL A 15 4.95 -12.19 4.12
C VAL A 15 5.96 -11.43 3.25
N VAL A 16 5.58 -10.24 2.80
CA VAL A 16 6.35 -9.44 1.86
C VAL A 16 6.37 -7.99 2.31
N ARG A 17 7.50 -7.32 2.14
CA ARG A 17 7.62 -5.87 2.34
C ARG A 17 6.90 -5.16 1.18
N PRO A 18 5.88 -4.33 1.42
CA PRO A 18 5.09 -3.70 0.35
C PRO A 18 5.89 -2.95 -0.72
N PRO A 19 6.94 -2.17 -0.38
CA PRO A 19 7.77 -1.52 -1.39
C PRO A 19 8.48 -2.51 -2.33
N ILE A 20 8.89 -3.68 -1.81
CA ILE A 20 9.53 -4.72 -2.63
C ILE A 20 8.50 -5.31 -3.60
N ALA A 21 7.29 -5.64 -3.13
CA ALA A 21 6.22 -6.14 -4.00
C ALA A 21 5.89 -5.13 -5.12
N TRP A 22 5.89 -3.83 -4.79
CA TRP A 22 5.61 -2.77 -5.75
C TRP A 22 6.71 -2.61 -6.80
N VAL A 23 7.99 -2.60 -6.37
CA VAL A 23 9.13 -2.55 -7.30
C VAL A 23 9.17 -3.78 -8.19
N LEU A 24 8.90 -4.98 -7.65
CA LEU A 24 8.85 -6.21 -8.43
C LEU A 24 7.72 -6.17 -9.47
N ALA A 25 6.52 -5.72 -9.09
CA ALA A 25 5.40 -5.57 -10.01
C ALA A 25 5.73 -4.61 -11.16
N GLY A 26 6.34 -3.46 -10.84
CA GLY A 26 6.80 -2.50 -11.85
C GLY A 26 7.90 -3.07 -12.76
N ALA A 27 8.93 -3.70 -12.18
CA ALA A 27 10.05 -4.27 -12.93
C ALA A 27 9.60 -5.37 -13.89
N VAL A 28 8.73 -6.28 -13.43
CA VAL A 28 8.16 -7.33 -14.28
C VAL A 28 7.28 -6.72 -15.37
N GLY A 29 6.45 -5.74 -15.03
CA GLY A 29 5.62 -5.02 -16.02
C GLY A 29 6.46 -4.37 -17.12
N PHE A 30 7.50 -3.62 -16.77
CA PHE A 30 8.41 -2.99 -17.74
C PHE A 30 9.22 -4.01 -18.54
N LEU A 31 9.65 -5.11 -17.92
CA LEU A 31 10.37 -6.16 -18.64
C LEU A 31 9.48 -6.83 -19.68
N LEU A 32 8.23 -7.14 -19.33
CA LEU A 32 7.26 -7.70 -20.28
C LEU A 32 6.92 -6.71 -21.39
N ASP A 33 6.78 -5.42 -21.06
CA ASP A 33 6.52 -4.36 -22.02
C ASP A 33 7.67 -4.17 -23.02
N GLY A 34 8.92 -4.25 -22.55
CA GLY A 34 10.10 -4.17 -23.42
C GLY A 34 10.27 -5.37 -24.36
N VAL A 35 9.74 -6.54 -24.00
CA VAL A 35 9.80 -7.75 -24.85
C VAL A 35 8.57 -7.87 -25.75
N PHE A 36 7.39 -7.53 -25.25
CA PHE A 36 6.10 -7.62 -25.93
C PHE A 36 5.26 -6.36 -25.66
N PRO A 37 5.48 -5.25 -26.38
CA PRO A 37 4.74 -4.01 -26.14
C PRO A 37 3.26 -4.20 -26.45
N LEU A 38 2.40 -3.84 -25.50
CA LEU A 38 0.94 -3.91 -25.61
C LEU A 38 0.33 -2.53 -25.29
N PRO A 39 0.42 -1.57 -26.23
CA PRO A 39 -0.26 -0.29 -26.08
C PRO A 39 -1.77 -0.52 -26.09
N PHE A 40 -2.48 0.20 -25.23
CA PHE A 40 -3.94 0.06 -25.10
C PHE A 40 -4.68 1.40 -25.22
N LEU A 41 -3.94 2.51 -25.27
CA LEU A 41 -4.51 3.84 -25.40
C LEU A 41 -4.46 4.34 -26.86
N PRO A 42 -5.43 5.19 -27.27
CA PRO A 42 -5.37 5.85 -28.56
C PRO A 42 -4.18 6.83 -28.62
N PRO A 43 -3.44 6.93 -29.74
CA PRO A 43 -2.28 7.83 -29.86
C PRO A 43 -2.56 9.31 -29.63
N ALA A 44 -3.81 9.76 -29.81
CA ALA A 44 -4.22 11.14 -29.61
C ALA A 44 -4.47 11.51 -28.13
N MET A 45 -4.45 10.53 -27.23
CA MET A 45 -4.70 10.75 -25.81
C MET A 45 -3.43 11.27 -25.11
N PRO A 46 -3.49 12.35 -24.30
CA PRO A 46 -2.35 12.84 -23.53
C PRO A 46 -2.08 11.96 -22.30
N ALA A 47 -1.90 10.66 -22.52
CA ALA A 47 -1.78 9.64 -21.50
C ALA A 47 -0.60 9.87 -20.55
N THR A 48 0.51 10.43 -21.07
CA THR A 48 1.70 10.78 -20.29
C THR A 48 1.41 11.79 -19.19
N TRP A 49 0.66 12.86 -19.50
CA TRP A 49 0.30 13.88 -18.51
C TRP A 49 -0.66 13.33 -17.46
N LEU A 50 -1.67 12.58 -17.90
CA LEU A 50 -2.61 11.94 -16.98
C LEU A 50 -1.90 10.95 -16.06
N GLY A 51 -1.02 10.11 -16.61
CA GLY A 51 -0.21 9.16 -15.88
C GLY A 51 0.70 9.84 -14.86
N ALA A 52 1.38 10.93 -15.25
CA ALA A 52 2.20 11.73 -14.35
C ALA A 52 1.39 12.33 -13.19
N ILE A 53 0.21 12.89 -13.48
CA ILE A 53 -0.68 13.45 -12.45
C ILE A 53 -1.11 12.36 -11.46
N LEU A 54 -1.54 11.18 -11.95
CA LEU A 54 -1.93 10.07 -11.07
C LEU A 54 -0.76 9.54 -10.25
N PHE A 55 0.42 9.41 -10.86
CA PHE A 55 1.62 8.98 -10.15
C PHE A 55 1.98 9.95 -9.02
N LEU A 56 2.00 11.26 -9.31
CA LEU A 56 2.29 12.30 -8.33
C LEU A 56 1.23 12.34 -7.22
N ALA A 57 -0.05 12.16 -7.55
CA ALA A 57 -1.12 12.04 -6.56
C ALA A 57 -0.93 10.81 -5.65
N GLY A 58 -0.54 9.67 -6.20
CA GLY A 58 -0.22 8.46 -5.45
C GLY A 58 0.97 8.65 -4.51
N LEU A 59 2.03 9.30 -5.01
CA LEU A 59 3.21 9.64 -4.21
C LEU A 59 2.87 10.64 -3.10
N ALA A 60 2.07 11.66 -3.39
CA ALA A 60 1.62 12.63 -2.40
C ALA A 60 0.79 11.95 -1.29
N LEU A 61 -0.11 11.03 -1.65
CA LEU A 61 -0.88 10.25 -0.67
C LEU A 61 0.02 9.36 0.19
N LEU A 62 1.04 8.73 -0.39
CA LEU A 62 2.01 7.92 0.33
C LEU A 62 2.80 8.78 1.33
N ILE A 63 3.32 9.94 0.89
CA ILE A 63 4.05 10.87 1.76
C ILE A 63 3.15 11.38 2.87
N TRP A 64 1.90 11.73 2.57
CA TRP A 64 0.93 12.18 3.57
C TRP A 64 0.67 11.09 4.61
N ALA A 65 0.42 9.84 4.17
CA ALA A 65 0.21 8.72 5.07
C ALA A 65 1.43 8.40 5.93
N ALA A 66 2.63 8.43 5.34
CA ALA A 66 3.89 8.20 6.06
C ALA A 66 4.17 9.31 7.08
N THR A 67 3.92 10.57 6.72
CA THR A 67 4.11 11.70 7.63
C THR A 67 3.09 11.71 8.76
N THR A 68 1.83 11.33 8.52
CA THR A 68 0.84 11.15 9.59
C THR A 68 1.26 10.08 10.57
N PHE A 69 1.78 8.93 10.11
CA PHE A 69 2.34 7.91 11.00
C PHE A 69 3.52 8.43 11.83
N ARG A 70 4.49 9.11 11.19
CA ARG A 70 5.64 9.71 11.89
C ARG A 70 5.22 10.73 12.94
N ARG A 71 4.24 11.59 12.63
CA ARG A 71 3.74 12.63 13.54
C ARG A 71 2.98 12.05 14.73
N ALA A 72 2.30 10.92 14.55
CA ALA A 72 1.60 10.23 15.62
C ALA A 72 2.53 9.49 16.60
N GLY A 73 3.86 9.65 16.50
CA GLY A 73 4.83 9.03 17.42
C GLY A 73 4.88 7.51 17.33
N THR A 74 4.28 6.92 16.31
CA THR A 74 4.32 5.48 16.03
C THR A 74 5.25 5.24 14.84
N HIS A 75 6.29 4.43 15.05
CA HIS A 75 7.28 4.14 14.01
C HIS A 75 6.59 3.52 12.77
N ILE A 76 6.99 3.96 11.57
CA ILE A 76 6.55 3.42 10.26
C ILE A 76 6.87 1.90 10.10
N GLN A 77 7.63 1.31 11.03
CA GLN A 77 8.10 -0.06 10.91
C GLN A 77 7.08 -1.06 11.46
N THR A 78 6.68 -2.00 10.61
CA THR A 78 5.86 -3.20 10.90
C THR A 78 6.45 -4.18 11.92
N VAL A 79 7.57 -3.82 12.58
CA VAL A 79 8.38 -4.67 13.48
C VAL A 79 8.46 -4.08 14.89
N GLN A 80 7.89 -2.90 15.15
CA GLN A 80 7.88 -2.31 16.49
C GLN A 80 6.47 -2.15 17.03
N PRO A 81 6.30 -2.15 18.36
CA PRO A 81 4.99 -2.07 18.98
C PRO A 81 4.24 -0.80 18.54
N THR A 82 3.16 -0.96 17.78
CA THR A 82 2.17 0.11 17.62
C THR A 82 1.63 0.44 19.00
N THR A 83 1.77 1.69 19.45
CA THR A 83 1.32 2.17 20.76
C THR A 83 -0.09 2.76 20.71
N THR A 84 -0.50 3.28 19.55
CA THR A 84 -1.80 3.94 19.33
C THR A 84 -2.31 3.68 17.91
N ILE A 85 -3.64 3.57 17.74
CA ILE A 85 -4.29 3.52 16.42
C ILE A 85 -4.31 4.94 15.85
N VAL A 86 -3.71 5.12 14.68
CA VAL A 86 -3.69 6.41 13.97
C VAL A 86 -4.97 6.57 13.16
N GLU A 87 -5.84 7.50 13.57
CA GLU A 87 -7.11 7.78 12.88
C GLU A 87 -7.12 9.14 12.15
N GLU A 88 -5.99 9.86 12.16
CA GLU A 88 -5.86 11.19 11.58
C GLU A 88 -5.41 11.17 10.12
N GLY A 89 -5.45 12.34 9.47
CA GLY A 89 -4.94 12.51 8.10
C GLY A 89 -5.64 11.58 7.11
N PRO A 90 -4.91 10.82 6.28
CA PRO A 90 -5.53 9.93 5.30
C PRO A 90 -6.14 8.66 5.94
N TYR A 91 -5.79 8.34 7.19
CA TYR A 91 -6.30 7.18 7.92
C TYR A 91 -7.75 7.34 8.39
N ARG A 92 -8.33 8.54 8.29
CA ARG A 92 -9.78 8.75 8.49
C ARG A 92 -10.63 8.26 7.32
N TYR A 93 -10.02 8.13 6.13
CA TYR A 93 -10.73 7.77 4.90
C TYR A 93 -10.54 6.29 4.55
N SER A 94 -9.34 5.77 4.75
CA SER A 94 -9.00 4.37 4.49
C SER A 94 -8.08 3.88 5.58
N ARG A 95 -8.22 2.63 5.99
CA ARG A 95 -7.26 1.98 6.90
C ARG A 95 -5.89 1.72 6.24
N ASN A 96 -5.84 1.79 4.90
CA ASN A 96 -4.73 1.35 4.07
C ASN A 96 -4.31 2.41 3.01
N PRO A 97 -4.16 3.70 3.36
CA PRO A 97 -3.94 4.78 2.39
C PRO A 97 -2.58 4.67 1.69
N ILE A 98 -1.56 4.10 2.33
CA ILE A 98 -0.25 3.82 1.70
C ILE A 98 -0.44 2.89 0.50
N TYR A 99 -1.21 1.81 0.68
CA TYR A 99 -1.47 0.83 -0.38
C TYR A 99 -2.32 1.40 -1.51
N VAL A 100 -3.25 2.31 -1.20
CA VAL A 100 -3.98 3.08 -2.21
C VAL A 100 -3.03 3.95 -3.03
N GLY A 101 -2.10 4.66 -2.38
CA GLY A 101 -1.09 5.46 -3.07
C GLY A 101 -0.19 4.63 -3.99
N MET A 102 0.20 3.42 -3.54
CA MET A 102 0.97 2.47 -4.35
C MET A 102 0.20 1.97 -5.59
N LEU A 103 -1.07 1.61 -5.45
CA LEU A 103 -1.93 1.24 -6.58
C LEU A 103 -2.09 2.39 -7.57
N LEU A 104 -2.33 3.60 -7.06
CA LEU A 104 -2.46 4.80 -7.89
C LEU A 104 -1.15 5.12 -8.64
N GLY A 105 -0.01 4.91 -7.99
CA GLY A 105 1.31 5.01 -8.61
C GLY A 105 1.49 4.01 -9.77
N LEU A 106 1.10 2.74 -9.59
CA LEU A 106 1.17 1.74 -10.68
C LEU A 106 0.24 2.10 -11.84
N ILE A 107 -0.96 2.59 -11.57
CA ILE A 107 -1.89 3.08 -12.61
C ILE A 107 -1.27 4.27 -13.36
N GLY A 108 -0.68 5.21 -12.63
CA GLY A 108 0.01 6.36 -13.20
C GLY A 108 1.15 5.96 -14.13
N LEU A 109 1.96 4.97 -13.74
CA LEU A 109 3.00 4.40 -14.61
C LEU A 109 2.39 3.69 -15.82
N ALA A 110 1.36 2.88 -15.63
CA ALA A 110 0.73 2.13 -16.71
C ALA A 110 0.14 3.06 -17.80
N LEU A 111 -0.49 4.16 -17.40
CA LEU A 111 -0.96 5.19 -18.35
C LEU A 111 0.20 6.00 -18.93
N GLY A 112 1.18 6.37 -18.11
CA GLY A 112 2.29 7.23 -18.52
C GLY A 112 3.17 6.60 -19.60
N PHE A 113 3.34 5.28 -19.52
CA PHE A 113 4.10 4.46 -20.45
C PHE A 113 3.22 3.69 -21.45
N ASP A 114 1.89 3.87 -21.41
CA ASP A 114 0.92 3.11 -22.22
C ASP A 114 1.17 1.59 -22.20
N SER A 115 1.37 1.04 -21.00
CA SER A 115 1.71 -0.37 -20.80
C SER A 115 0.55 -1.14 -20.18
N LEU A 116 -0.07 -2.02 -20.97
CA LEU A 116 -1.10 -2.93 -20.47
C LEU A 116 -0.52 -3.93 -19.45
N TRP A 117 0.75 -4.30 -19.56
CA TRP A 117 1.40 -5.21 -18.60
C TRP A 117 1.45 -4.62 -17.19
N LEU A 118 1.74 -3.32 -17.07
CA LEU A 118 1.70 -2.65 -15.77
C LEU A 118 0.28 -2.66 -15.18
N LEU A 119 -0.76 -2.46 -16.01
CA LEU A 119 -2.15 -2.61 -15.57
C LEU A 119 -2.48 -4.03 -15.11
N ILE A 120 -2.04 -5.04 -15.86
CA ILE A 120 -2.24 -6.45 -15.49
C ILE A 120 -1.56 -6.76 -14.15
N MET A 121 -0.37 -6.20 -13.90
CA MET A 121 0.38 -6.38 -12.66
C MET A 121 -0.31 -5.77 -11.42
N LEU A 122 -1.33 -4.90 -11.58
CA LEU A 122 -2.13 -4.44 -10.44
C LEU A 122 -2.85 -5.60 -9.74
N VAL A 123 -3.34 -6.60 -10.49
CA VAL A 123 -4.10 -7.72 -9.92
C VAL A 123 -3.22 -8.56 -8.97
N PRO A 124 -2.08 -9.14 -9.40
CA PRO A 124 -1.23 -9.89 -8.50
C PRO A 124 -0.68 -9.03 -7.36
N PHE A 125 -0.32 -7.76 -7.62
CA PHE A 125 0.12 -6.85 -6.57
C PHE A 125 -0.97 -6.64 -5.50
N TYR A 126 -2.20 -6.36 -5.92
CA TYR A 126 -3.35 -6.21 -5.02
C TYR A 126 -3.56 -7.48 -4.18
N LEU A 127 -3.52 -8.66 -4.78
CA LEU A 127 -3.71 -9.93 -4.08
C LEU A 127 -2.62 -10.17 -3.02
N VAL A 128 -1.35 -9.94 -3.38
CA VAL A 128 -0.21 -10.07 -2.46
C VAL A 128 -0.37 -9.10 -1.28
N ILE A 129 -0.69 -7.84 -1.54
CA ILE A 129 -0.88 -6.84 -0.48
C ILE A 129 -2.08 -7.18 0.39
N ARG A 130 -3.21 -7.55 -0.22
CA ARG A 130 -4.46 -7.85 0.47
C ARG A 130 -4.33 -9.02 1.43
N TYR A 131 -3.79 -10.15 0.96
CA TYR A 131 -3.77 -11.41 1.70
C TYR A 131 -2.43 -11.65 2.41
N GLY A 132 -1.32 -11.20 1.82
CA GLY A 132 0.02 -11.38 2.38
C GLY A 132 0.40 -10.33 3.43
N VAL A 133 -0.21 -9.14 3.40
CA VAL A 133 0.14 -8.03 4.29
C VAL A 133 -1.08 -7.56 5.10
N ILE A 134 -2.08 -6.94 4.45
CA ILE A 134 -3.21 -6.29 5.13
C ILE A 134 -3.96 -7.26 6.04
N ALA A 135 -4.34 -8.45 5.56
CA ALA A 135 -5.08 -9.41 6.38
C ALA A 135 -4.32 -9.80 7.67
N ARG A 136 -2.98 -9.88 7.59
CA ARG A 136 -2.14 -10.23 8.74
C ARG A 136 -1.95 -9.04 9.69
N GLU A 137 -1.75 -7.84 9.13
CA GLU A 137 -1.70 -6.59 9.90
C GLU A 137 -3.00 -6.34 10.66
N GLU A 138 -4.16 -6.46 10.01
CA GLU A 138 -5.45 -6.28 10.68
C GLU A 138 -5.69 -7.33 11.77
N ALA A 139 -5.36 -8.60 11.51
CA ALA A 139 -5.49 -9.64 12.52
C ALA A 139 -4.56 -9.40 13.72
N TYR A 140 -3.36 -8.88 13.48
CA TYR A 140 -2.43 -8.47 14.52
C TYR A 140 -2.97 -7.29 15.34
N LEU A 141 -3.46 -6.24 14.68
CA LEU A 141 -4.06 -5.07 15.34
C LEU A 141 -5.31 -5.44 16.15
N GLU A 142 -6.13 -6.37 15.65
CA GLU A 142 -7.28 -6.91 16.38
C GLU A 142 -6.88 -7.66 17.65
N ARG A 143 -5.82 -8.48 17.59
CA ARG A 143 -5.30 -9.18 18.77
C ARG A 143 -4.71 -8.21 19.80
N LYS A 144 -4.03 -7.16 19.32
CA LYS A 144 -3.30 -6.23 20.18
C LYS A 144 -4.20 -5.17 20.82
N PHE A 145 -5.12 -4.58 20.06
CA PHE A 145 -5.95 -3.46 20.50
C PHE A 145 -7.42 -3.82 20.74
N GLY A 146 -7.82 -5.06 20.42
CA GLY A 146 -9.15 -5.57 20.72
C GLY A 146 -10.29 -4.67 20.21
N ASP A 147 -11.12 -4.21 21.14
CA ASP A 147 -12.33 -3.46 20.83
C ASP A 147 -12.06 -2.05 20.27
N VAL A 148 -10.93 -1.44 20.62
CA VAL A 148 -10.53 -0.13 20.07
C VAL A 148 -10.37 -0.23 18.56
N TYR A 149 -9.68 -1.28 18.08
CA TYR A 149 -9.51 -1.49 16.65
C TYR A 149 -10.82 -1.95 15.98
N ARG A 150 -11.66 -2.75 16.66
CA ARG A 150 -12.98 -3.11 16.12
C ARG A 150 -13.88 -1.88 15.92
N ALA A 151 -13.89 -0.94 16.86
CA ALA A 151 -14.61 0.33 16.73
C ALA A 151 -14.03 1.25 15.64
N TYR A 152 -12.74 1.15 15.35
CA TYR A 152 -12.15 1.83 14.21
C TYR A 152 -12.57 1.21 12.88
N LYS A 153 -12.60 -0.14 12.78
CA LYS A 153 -13.05 -0.86 11.57
C LYS A 153 -14.47 -0.55 11.15
N THR A 154 -15.37 -0.22 12.08
CA THR A 154 -16.77 0.12 11.77
C THR A 154 -16.91 1.52 11.18
N ARG A 155 -15.99 2.45 11.53
CA ARG A 155 -16.00 3.83 11.05
C ARG A 155 -15.21 4.01 9.75
N VAL A 156 -14.12 3.27 9.58
CA VAL A 156 -13.21 3.44 8.45
C VAL A 156 -13.15 2.18 7.59
N ARG A 157 -13.38 2.35 6.30
CA ARG A 157 -13.31 1.26 5.33
C ARG A 157 -11.87 0.78 5.13
N ARG A 158 -11.75 -0.47 4.71
CA ARG A 158 -10.43 -1.09 4.46
C ARG A 158 -9.71 -0.41 3.29
N TRP A 159 -10.46 -0.12 2.23
CA TRP A 159 -10.07 0.66 1.06
C TRP A 159 -11.06 1.84 0.97
N LEU A 160 -10.72 2.92 0.25
CA LEU A 160 -11.58 4.11 0.07
C LEU A 160 -13.03 3.73 -0.28
#